data_AF-A0A942YSM3-F1
#
_entry.id   AF-A0A942YSM3-F1
#
_cell.length_a   1.000
_cell.length_b   1.000
_cell.length_c   1.000
_cell.angle_alpha   90.00
_cell.angle_beta   90.00
_cell.angle_gamma   90.00
#
_symmetry.space_group_name_H-M   'P 1'
#
loop_
_entity.id
_entity.type
_entity.pdbx_description
1 polymer ?
#
loop_
_entity_poly.entity_id
_entity_poly.type
_entity_poly.pdbx_seq_one_letter_code
_entity_poly.pdbx_strand_id
1 'polypeptide(L)'
;MEGLYYSDQYRCWEGRISIRRFDDEKFSLRCFVDSTNPLTEADHHTLIYVEEHFADIYENILRTLFEWQQSEGMTWEVFDEEKLTFDRIRFDSKEDIHPLLGEPLLEIIPGNEKENQSYYCIRFDHCLLSIEHGLDALCHKSDVIEIEACEITSLLETLSYFEPDCTRWKKDFWK
;
A
#
# COMPACT_ATOMS: atom_id res chain seq x y z
N MET A 1 22.51 0.45 -3.70
CA MET A 1 22.48 1.25 -2.46
C MET A 1 21.23 0.80 -1.75
N GLU A 2 21.35 0.21 -0.57
CA GLU A 2 20.20 -0.09 0.29
C GLU A 2 19.88 1.16 1.10
N GLY A 3 18.59 1.46 1.26
CA GLY A 3 18.09 2.71 1.82
C GLY A 3 17.73 3.75 0.77
N LEU A 4 17.11 4.84 1.25
CA LEU A 4 16.68 5.96 0.42
C LEU A 4 17.81 6.98 0.26
N TYR A 5 17.83 7.62 -0.90
CA TYR A 5 18.65 8.79 -1.19
C TYR A 5 17.77 9.90 -1.77
N TYR A 6 18.19 11.15 -1.59
CA TYR A 6 17.48 12.26 -2.19
C TYR A 6 17.82 12.37 -3.68
N SER A 7 16.78 12.44 -4.51
CA SER A 7 16.89 12.54 -5.97
C SER A 7 16.58 13.95 -6.42
N ASP A 8 17.60 14.72 -6.82
CA ASP A 8 17.41 16.09 -7.33
C ASP A 8 16.54 16.14 -8.60
N GLN A 9 16.59 15.09 -9.41
CA GLN A 9 15.84 14.99 -10.66
C GLN A 9 14.32 14.91 -10.42
N TYR A 10 13.91 14.07 -9.47
CA TYR A 10 12.49 13.83 -9.16
C TYR A 10 12.01 14.65 -7.95
N ARG A 11 12.92 15.31 -7.24
CA ARG A 11 12.65 16.12 -6.04
C ARG A 11 11.96 15.33 -4.91
N CYS A 12 12.34 14.06 -4.78
CA CYS A 12 11.82 13.14 -3.77
C CYS A 12 12.96 12.31 -3.15
N TRP A 13 12.66 11.59 -2.09
CA TRP A 13 13.54 10.52 -1.59
C TRP A 13 13.13 9.21 -2.25
N GLU A 14 14.07 8.49 -2.85
CA GLU A 14 13.79 7.22 -3.50
C GLU A 14 14.89 6.20 -3.21
N GLY A 15 14.58 4.91 -3.35
CA GLY A 15 15.56 3.87 -3.13
C GLY A 15 14.93 2.49 -3.03
N ARG A 16 15.62 1.61 -2.32
CA ARG A 16 15.16 0.24 -2.07
C ARG A 16 15.47 -0.19 -0.65
N ILE A 17 14.54 -0.89 -0.03
CA ILE A 17 14.71 -1.56 1.25
C ILE A 17 14.72 -3.08 1.08
N SER A 18 15.33 -3.80 2.03
CA SER A 18 15.38 -5.26 2.01
C SER A 18 14.29 -5.81 2.94
N ILE A 19 13.25 -6.40 2.35
CA ILE A 19 12.17 -7.07 3.09
C ILE A 19 12.35 -8.59 3.06
N ARG A 20 11.58 -9.29 3.90
CA ARG A 20 11.41 -10.76 3.82
C ARG A 20 9.99 -11.09 3.36
N ARG A 21 9.88 -11.99 2.38
CA ARG A 21 8.60 -12.54 1.91
C ARG A 21 8.16 -13.72 2.78
N PHE A 22 6.99 -14.28 2.50
CA PHE A 22 6.41 -15.44 3.22
C PHE A 22 7.30 -16.68 3.25
N ASP A 23 8.16 -16.84 2.25
CA ASP A 23 9.12 -17.94 2.12
C ASP A 23 10.47 -17.64 2.77
N ASP A 24 10.57 -16.55 3.55
CA ASP A 24 11.80 -16.02 4.16
C ASP A 24 12.87 -15.61 3.11
N GLU A 25 12.48 -15.47 1.84
CA GLU A 25 13.36 -14.95 0.80
C GLU A 25 13.51 -13.43 0.95
N LYS A 26 14.75 -12.94 0.84
CA LYS A 26 15.04 -11.51 0.79
C LYS A 26 14.59 -10.94 -0.53
N PHE A 27 13.74 -9.91 -0.47
CA PHE A 27 13.26 -9.20 -1.64
C PHE A 27 13.61 -7.70 -1.53
N SER A 28 13.96 -7.10 -2.66
CA SER A 28 14.31 -5.69 -2.72
C SER A 28 13.07 -4.87 -3.09
N LEU A 29 12.44 -4.25 -2.10
CA LEU A 29 11.24 -3.45 -2.27
C LEU A 29 11.61 -2.04 -2.70
N ARG A 30 11.05 -1.58 -3.83
CA ARG A 30 11.16 -0.17 -4.25
C ARG A 30 10.41 0.70 -3.24
N CYS A 31 11.01 1.82 -2.87
CA CYS A 31 10.43 2.73 -1.90
C CYS A 31 10.72 4.19 -2.25
N PHE A 32 9.79 5.07 -1.90
CA PHE A 32 9.98 6.51 -2.05
C PHE A 32 9.18 7.31 -1.01
N VAL A 33 9.54 8.59 -0.86
CA VAL A 33 8.83 9.61 -0.08
C VAL A 33 8.76 10.86 -0.96
N ASP A 34 7.55 11.25 -1.37
CA ASP A 34 7.35 12.45 -2.19
C ASP A 34 7.49 13.73 -1.36
N SER A 35 8.73 14.10 -1.08
CA SER A 35 9.07 15.26 -0.26
C SER A 35 10.44 15.80 -0.61
N THR A 36 10.55 17.13 -0.59
CA THR A 36 11.84 17.84 -0.67
C THR A 36 12.50 18.05 0.68
N ASN A 37 11.79 17.77 1.78
CA ASN A 37 12.31 17.93 3.13
C ASN A 37 13.10 16.69 3.55
N PRO A 38 14.07 16.81 4.48
CA PRO A 38 14.72 15.65 5.07
C PRO A 38 13.72 14.67 5.68
N LEU A 39 14.03 13.37 5.59
CA LEU A 39 13.27 12.32 6.28
C LEU A 39 13.25 12.58 7.79
N THR A 40 12.08 12.38 8.38
CA THR A 40 11.86 12.52 9.81
C THR A 40 12.22 11.24 10.56
N GLU A 41 12.28 11.31 11.89
CA GLU A 41 12.45 10.12 12.73
C GLU A 41 11.29 9.14 12.55
N ALA A 42 10.06 9.64 12.36
CA ALA A 42 8.89 8.81 12.08
C ALA A 42 9.01 8.06 10.75
N ASP A 43 9.52 8.72 9.69
CA ASP A 43 9.76 8.07 8.39
C ASP A 43 10.79 6.94 8.51
N HIS A 44 11.87 7.20 9.25
CA HIS A 44 12.90 6.18 9.51
C HIS A 44 12.36 5.00 10.31
N HIS A 45 11.56 5.24 11.35
CA HIS A 45 10.93 4.17 12.11
C HIS A 45 9.94 3.36 11.26
N THR A 46 9.18 4.00 10.38
CA THR A 46 8.27 3.29 9.46
C THR A 46 9.05 2.43 8.48
N LEU A 47 10.16 2.91 7.90
CA LEU A 47 11.00 2.12 7.00
C LEU A 47 11.53 0.85 7.68
N ILE A 48 12.10 1.00 8.89
CA ILE A 48 12.59 -0.15 9.68
C ILE A 48 11.44 -1.13 9.99
N TYR A 49 10.28 -0.60 10.37
CA TYR A 49 9.12 -1.44 10.66
C TYR A 49 8.67 -2.25 9.44
N VAL A 50 8.59 -1.61 8.26
CA VAL A 50 8.21 -2.31 7.02
C VAL A 50 9.25 -3.35 6.64
N GLU A 51 10.55 -3.08 6.80
CA GLU A 51 11.62 -4.07 6.58
C GLU A 51 11.42 -5.34 7.43
N GLU A 52 11.04 -5.17 8.70
CA GLU A 52 10.89 -6.26 9.67
C GLU A 52 9.55 -7.00 9.56
N HIS A 53 8.48 -6.32 9.12
CA HIS A 53 7.09 -6.80 9.22
C HIS A 53 6.36 -6.91 7.88
N PHE A 54 7.05 -6.80 6.74
CA PHE A 54 6.39 -6.79 5.42
C PHE A 54 5.45 -7.99 5.18
N ALA A 55 5.82 -9.20 5.61
CA ALA A 55 4.98 -10.39 5.44
C ALA A 55 3.61 -10.23 6.15
N ASP A 56 3.61 -9.70 7.38
CA ASP A 56 2.38 -9.46 8.15
C ASP A 56 1.53 -8.36 7.50
N ILE A 57 2.17 -7.29 7.05
CA ILE A 57 1.53 -6.17 6.33
C ILE A 57 0.83 -6.70 5.08
N TYR A 58 1.56 -7.43 4.25
CA TYR A 58 1.06 -7.98 3.00
C TYR A 58 -0.06 -9.01 3.23
N GLU A 59 0.06 -9.86 4.26
CA GLU A 59 -1.00 -10.78 4.64
C GLU A 59 -2.28 -10.04 5.05
N ASN A 60 -2.15 -8.93 5.77
CA ASN A 60 -3.27 -8.11 6.20
C ASN A 60 -3.96 -7.42 5.01
N ILE A 61 -3.21 -7.03 3.97
CA ILE A 61 -3.75 -6.52 2.70
C ILE A 61 -4.58 -7.61 2.01
N LEU A 62 -4.00 -8.80 1.79
CA LEU A 62 -4.72 -9.93 1.16
C LEU A 62 -5.98 -10.30 1.92
N ARG A 63 -5.90 -10.34 3.26
CA ARG A 63 -7.05 -10.64 4.11
C ARG A 63 -8.13 -9.58 3.97
N THR A 64 -7.78 -8.30 3.97
CA THR A 64 -8.76 -7.20 3.81
C THR A 64 -9.48 -7.28 2.47
N LEU A 65 -8.75 -7.49 1.37
CA LEU A 65 -9.34 -7.68 0.04
C LEU A 65 -10.30 -8.87 -0.02
N PHE A 66 -9.91 -9.99 0.60
CA PHE A 66 -10.75 -11.18 0.67
C PHE A 66 -12.00 -10.96 1.54
N GLU A 67 -11.87 -10.27 2.67
CA GLU A 67 -12.99 -9.89 3.55
C GLU A 67 -14.03 -9.05 2.79
N TRP A 68 -13.60 -8.06 1.99
CA TRP A 68 -14.48 -7.20 1.20
C TRP A 68 -15.31 -7.93 0.17
N GLN A 69 -14.72 -8.94 -0.49
CA GLN A 69 -15.46 -9.83 -1.38
C GLN A 69 -16.66 -10.47 -0.67
N GLN A 70 -16.52 -10.81 0.62
CA GLN A 70 -17.56 -11.49 1.39
C GLN A 70 -18.57 -10.52 2.01
N SER A 71 -18.14 -9.36 2.48
CA SER A 71 -19.00 -8.44 3.25
C SER A 71 -19.85 -7.51 2.40
N GLU A 72 -19.34 -7.08 1.24
CA GLU A 72 -19.99 -5.99 0.48
C GLU A 72 -20.56 -6.43 -0.88
N GLY A 73 -20.45 -7.72 -1.21
CA GLY A 73 -20.84 -8.23 -2.54
C GLY A 73 -19.96 -7.66 -3.66
N MET A 74 -18.77 -7.14 -3.30
CA MET A 74 -17.80 -6.60 -4.23
C MET A 74 -17.45 -7.69 -5.26
N THR A 75 -17.68 -7.37 -6.52
CA THR A 75 -17.33 -8.25 -7.63
C THR A 75 -16.01 -7.76 -8.18
N TRP A 76 -14.97 -8.55 -7.96
CA TRP A 76 -13.66 -8.28 -8.55
C TRP A 76 -13.72 -8.52 -10.05
N GLU A 77 -12.99 -7.69 -10.79
CA GLU A 77 -12.79 -7.84 -12.22
C GLU A 77 -11.29 -7.89 -12.49
N VAL A 78 -10.89 -8.77 -13.41
CA VAL A 78 -9.50 -8.93 -13.84
C VAL A 78 -9.39 -8.42 -15.26
N PHE A 79 -8.38 -7.60 -15.52
CA PHE A 79 -8.09 -7.15 -16.87
C PHE A 79 -7.49 -8.30 -17.71
N ASP A 80 -8.16 -8.65 -18.80
CA ASP A 80 -7.64 -9.53 -19.83
C ASP A 80 -6.97 -8.67 -20.92
N GLU A 81 -5.65 -8.65 -20.91
CA GLU A 81 -4.85 -7.88 -21.86
C GLU A 81 -5.02 -8.35 -23.32
N GLU A 82 -5.30 -9.64 -23.55
CA GLU A 82 -5.44 -10.19 -24.89
C GLU A 82 -6.76 -9.76 -25.53
N LYS A 83 -7.84 -9.76 -24.74
CA LYS A 83 -9.18 -9.38 -25.18
C LYS A 83 -9.47 -7.89 -25.01
N LEU A 84 -8.66 -7.18 -24.22
CA LEU A 84 -8.92 -5.82 -23.74
C LEU A 84 -10.28 -5.71 -23.05
N THR A 85 -10.61 -6.70 -22.21
CA THR A 85 -11.88 -6.79 -21.48
C THR A 85 -11.64 -7.01 -20.00
N PHE A 86 -12.67 -6.76 -19.18
CA PHE A 86 -12.67 -7.08 -17.77
C PHE A 86 -13.54 -8.31 -17.52
N ASP A 87 -12.94 -9.35 -16.94
CA ASP A 87 -13.61 -10.61 -16.60
C ASP A 87 -13.85 -10.69 -15.09
N ARG A 88 -15.08 -10.99 -14.68
CA ARG A 88 -15.42 -11.14 -13.27
C ARG A 88 -14.71 -12.35 -12.67
N ILE A 89 -14.13 -12.16 -11.49
CA ILE A 89 -13.48 -13.22 -10.72
C ILE A 89 -14.07 -13.29 -9.31
N ARG A 90 -14.01 -14.48 -8.73
CA ARG A 90 -14.24 -14.70 -7.32
C ARG A 90 -13.10 -15.56 -6.78
N PHE A 91 -12.54 -15.12 -5.67
CA PHE A 91 -11.48 -15.82 -4.95
C PHE A 91 -12.07 -16.83 -3.97
N ASP A 92 -11.48 -18.03 -3.92
CA ASP A 92 -11.83 -19.07 -2.95
C ASP A 92 -11.01 -18.92 -1.65
N SER A 93 -9.83 -18.30 -1.76
CA SER A 93 -8.91 -18.00 -0.67
C SER A 93 -8.23 -16.63 -0.85
N LYS A 94 -7.61 -16.10 0.21
CA LYS A 94 -6.87 -14.83 0.11
C LYS A 94 -5.57 -14.99 -0.69
N GLU A 95 -5.02 -16.19 -0.74
CA GLU A 95 -3.81 -16.54 -1.48
C GLU A 95 -4.01 -16.43 -3.00
N ASP A 96 -5.23 -16.66 -3.49
CA ASP A 96 -5.59 -16.56 -4.92
C ASP A 96 -5.50 -15.12 -5.47
N ILE A 97 -5.44 -14.13 -4.58
CA ILE A 97 -5.35 -12.70 -4.92
C ILE A 97 -3.90 -12.32 -5.28
N HIS A 98 -2.90 -12.93 -4.64
CA HIS A 98 -1.48 -12.54 -4.79
C HIS A 98 -1.00 -12.45 -6.25
N PRO A 99 -1.29 -13.42 -7.13
CA PRO A 99 -0.83 -13.37 -8.52
C PRO A 99 -1.38 -12.18 -9.33
N LEU A 100 -2.42 -11.51 -8.85
CA LEU A 100 -3.10 -10.43 -9.55
C LEU A 100 -2.73 -9.03 -9.03
N LEU A 101 -2.05 -8.92 -7.90
CA LEU A 101 -1.63 -7.63 -7.35
C LEU A 101 -0.35 -7.11 -8.01
N GLY A 102 0.44 -7.94 -8.68
CA GLY A 102 1.69 -7.48 -9.29
C GLY A 102 2.77 -7.13 -8.26
N GLU A 103 3.62 -6.14 -8.57
CA GLU A 103 4.78 -5.79 -7.75
C GLU A 103 4.46 -4.70 -6.71
N PRO A 104 4.78 -4.92 -5.42
CA PRO A 104 4.60 -3.90 -4.41
C PRO A 104 5.64 -2.76 -4.54
N LEU A 105 5.18 -1.55 -4.25
CA LEU A 105 5.96 -0.32 -4.14
C LEU A 105 5.57 0.36 -2.82
N LEU A 106 6.56 0.73 -2.00
CA LEU A 106 6.33 1.44 -0.75
C LEU A 106 6.39 2.95 -0.96
N GLU A 107 5.38 3.66 -0.48
CA GLU A 107 5.36 5.12 -0.41
C GLU A 107 5.16 5.54 1.05
N ILE A 108 6.13 6.24 1.64
CA ILE A 108 5.92 6.84 2.98
C ILE A 108 5.14 8.15 2.79
N ILE A 109 4.13 8.39 3.63
CA ILE A 109 3.29 9.59 3.57
C ILE A 109 3.86 10.65 4.52
N PRO A 110 4.60 11.66 4.02
CA PRO A 110 5.26 12.64 4.87
C PRO A 110 4.22 13.53 5.58
N GLY A 111 4.42 13.78 6.88
CA GLY A 111 3.58 14.71 7.65
C GLY A 111 2.28 14.11 8.20
N ASN A 112 1.94 12.87 7.84
CA ASN A 112 0.88 12.10 8.48
C ASN A 112 1.52 11.02 9.37
N GLU A 113 1.48 11.21 10.69
CA GLU A 113 2.11 10.32 11.65
C GLU A 113 1.21 9.99 12.84
N LYS A 114 1.43 8.81 13.41
CA LYS A 114 0.79 8.34 14.63
C LYS A 114 1.77 7.46 15.39
N GLU A 115 1.87 7.65 16.70
CA GLU A 115 2.74 6.83 17.57
C GLU A 115 4.21 6.79 17.09
N ASN A 116 4.75 7.94 16.66
CA ASN A 116 6.11 8.09 16.12
C ASN A 116 6.41 7.22 14.89
N GLN A 117 5.38 6.90 14.10
CA GLN A 117 5.52 6.26 12.80
C GLN A 117 4.64 6.99 11.78
N SER A 118 5.21 7.26 10.61
CA SER A 118 4.49 7.77 9.46
C SER A 118 3.51 6.73 8.94
N TYR A 119 2.37 7.18 8.42
CA TYR A 119 1.53 6.37 7.56
C TYR A 119 2.29 6.06 6.26
N TYR A 120 1.93 4.96 5.60
CA TYR A 120 2.56 4.57 4.34
C TYR A 120 1.55 3.87 3.45
N CYS A 121 1.79 3.88 2.15
CA CYS A 121 1.02 3.15 1.15
C CYS A 121 1.86 2.00 0.59
N ILE A 122 1.22 0.84 0.40
CA ILE A 122 1.71 -0.20 -0.52
C ILE A 122 0.90 -0.09 -1.80
N ARG A 123 1.54 0.44 -2.85
CA ARG A 123 1.02 0.45 -4.21
C ARG A 123 1.38 -0.84 -4.93
N PHE A 124 0.50 -1.27 -5.82
CA PHE A 124 0.64 -2.47 -6.61
C PHE A 124 0.80 -2.14 -8.10
N ASP A 125 2.04 -2.16 -8.58
CA ASP A 125 2.38 -1.98 -10.00
C ASP A 125 1.97 -3.23 -10.79
N HIS A 126 1.45 -3.06 -12.01
CA HIS A 126 0.94 -4.16 -12.84
C HIS A 126 -0.20 -4.97 -12.17
N CYS A 127 -0.95 -4.34 -11.28
CA CYS A 127 -2.14 -4.93 -10.68
C CYS A 127 -3.19 -5.22 -11.77
N LEU A 128 -3.58 -6.48 -11.91
CA LEU A 128 -4.60 -6.96 -12.84
C LEU A 128 -6.02 -6.88 -12.25
N LEU A 129 -6.12 -6.70 -10.93
CA LEU A 129 -7.39 -6.44 -10.25
C LEU A 129 -7.84 -5.00 -10.57
N SER A 130 -8.91 -4.88 -11.36
CA SER A 130 -9.37 -3.61 -11.92
C SER A 130 -10.24 -2.83 -10.94
N ILE A 131 -9.89 -1.54 -10.77
CA ILE A 131 -10.73 -0.40 -11.21
C ILE A 131 -9.77 0.70 -11.76
N GLU A 132 -9.37 0.61 -13.02
CA GLU A 132 -8.62 1.65 -13.80
C GLU A 132 -7.20 2.14 -13.39
N HIS A 133 -6.77 2.14 -12.12
CA HIS A 133 -5.52 2.83 -11.70
C HIS A 133 -4.55 2.05 -10.79
N GLY A 134 -4.73 0.74 -10.64
CA GLY A 134 -3.98 -0.08 -9.69
C GLY A 134 -4.67 -0.11 -8.33
N LEU A 135 -3.95 -0.54 -7.29
CA LEU A 135 -4.49 -0.70 -5.95
C LEU A 135 -3.50 -0.13 -4.94
N ASP A 136 -3.97 0.84 -4.15
CA ASP A 136 -3.18 1.55 -3.14
C ASP A 136 -3.74 1.17 -1.76
N ALA A 137 -2.92 0.53 -0.93
CA ALA A 137 -3.28 0.17 0.45
C ALA A 137 -2.64 1.12 1.44
N LEU A 138 -3.44 1.99 2.08
CA LEU A 138 -2.99 2.87 3.16
C LEU A 138 -2.87 2.08 4.46
N CYS A 139 -1.69 2.14 5.07
CA CYS A 139 -1.34 1.38 6.26
C CYS A 139 -0.75 2.26 7.36
N HIS A 140 -0.90 1.80 8.60
CA HIS A 140 -0.14 2.25 9.76
C HIS A 140 0.29 1.03 10.56
N LYS A 141 1.60 0.84 10.75
CA LYS A 141 2.14 -0.47 11.20
C LYS A 141 1.55 -1.59 10.33
N SER A 142 1.18 -2.73 10.90
CA SER A 142 0.52 -3.80 10.13
C SER A 142 -0.97 -3.56 9.87
N ASP A 143 -1.57 -2.49 10.36
CA ASP A 143 -3.00 -2.23 10.17
C ASP A 143 -3.26 -1.61 8.79
N VAL A 144 -4.18 -2.22 8.04
CA VAL A 144 -4.72 -1.65 6.80
C VAL A 144 -5.85 -0.69 7.18
N ILE A 145 -5.65 0.58 6.88
CA ILE A 145 -6.61 1.65 7.15
C ILE A 145 -7.68 1.68 6.08
N GLU A 146 -7.25 1.68 4.82
CA GLU A 146 -8.10 1.72 3.63
C GLU A 146 -7.38 1.10 2.44
N ILE A 147 -8.13 0.58 1.47
CA ILE A 147 -7.62 0.16 0.16
C ILE A 147 -8.45 0.81 -0.92
N GLU A 148 -7.84 1.55 -1.84
CA GLU A 148 -8.57 2.24 -2.88
C GLU A 148 -7.95 1.96 -4.26
N ALA A 149 -8.79 1.94 -5.29
CA ALA A 149 -8.36 1.82 -6.67
C ALA A 149 -8.09 3.21 -7.31
N CYS A 150 -7.62 4.17 -6.52
CA CYS A 150 -7.28 5.51 -6.98
C CYS A 150 -5.93 5.95 -6.41
N GLU A 151 -5.39 7.06 -6.93
CA GLU A 151 -4.15 7.64 -6.43
C GLU A 151 -4.26 7.99 -4.94
N ILE A 152 -3.25 7.58 -4.16
CA ILE A 152 -3.17 7.83 -2.71
C ILE A 152 -3.47 9.27 -2.29
N THR A 153 -3.12 10.26 -3.10
CA THR A 153 -3.41 11.68 -2.82
C THR A 153 -4.92 11.92 -2.67
N SER A 154 -5.74 11.32 -3.53
CA SER A 154 -7.21 11.46 -3.49
C SER A 154 -7.80 10.81 -2.24
N LEU A 155 -7.27 9.65 -1.86
CA LEU A 155 -7.64 8.97 -0.63
C LEU A 155 -7.29 9.82 0.61
N LEU A 156 -6.07 10.37 0.66
CA LEU A 156 -5.61 11.21 1.77
C LEU A 156 -6.40 12.52 1.88
N GLU A 157 -6.75 13.16 0.75
CA GLU A 157 -7.61 14.34 0.74
C GLU A 157 -9.00 14.03 1.28
N THR A 158 -9.56 12.89 0.88
CA THR A 158 -10.88 12.45 1.35
C THR A 158 -10.86 12.15 2.85
N LEU A 159 -9.89 11.39 3.35
CA LEU A 159 -9.72 11.13 4.78
C LEU A 159 -9.53 12.42 5.58
N SER A 160 -8.67 13.32 5.12
CA SER A 160 -8.38 14.60 5.78
C SER A 160 -9.60 15.53 5.80
N TYR A 161 -10.46 15.46 4.79
CA TYR A 161 -11.71 16.22 4.75
C TYR A 161 -12.70 15.76 5.84
N PHE A 162 -12.82 14.45 6.07
CA PHE A 162 -13.75 13.89 7.07
C PHE A 162 -13.18 13.83 8.49
N GLU A 163 -11.90 13.54 8.63
CA GLU A 163 -11.16 13.54 9.90
C GLU A 163 -9.78 14.20 9.70
N PRO A 164 -9.67 15.50 9.98
CA PRO A 164 -8.40 16.23 9.82
C PRO A 164 -7.27 15.76 10.74
N ASP A 165 -7.60 15.13 11.89
CA ASP A 165 -6.60 14.57 12.80
C ASP A 165 -6.23 13.14 12.37
N CYS A 166 -5.13 13.02 11.64
CA CYS A 166 -4.68 11.74 11.11
C CYS A 166 -4.41 10.68 12.18
N THR A 167 -4.13 11.06 13.43
CA THR A 167 -3.92 10.09 14.53
C THR A 167 -5.18 9.26 14.85
N ARG A 168 -6.34 9.73 14.38
CA ARG A 168 -7.65 9.10 14.57
C ARG A 168 -8.04 8.21 13.39
N TRP A 169 -7.29 8.21 12.29
CA TRP A 169 -7.49 7.27 11.18
C TRP A 169 -7.25 5.83 11.65
N LYS A 170 -8.13 4.93 11.22
CA LYS A 170 -8.18 3.52 11.62
C LYS A 170 -8.92 2.69 10.57
N LYS A 171 -8.72 1.36 10.60
CA LYS A 171 -9.48 0.40 9.79
C LYS A 171 -10.99 0.66 9.89
N ASP A 172 -11.70 0.44 8.78
CA ASP A 172 -13.16 0.58 8.68
C ASP A 172 -13.64 2.01 8.99
N PHE A 173 -12.86 3.03 8.60
CA PHE A 173 -13.18 4.44 8.86
C PHE A 173 -14.58 4.84 8.36
N TRP A 174 -15.05 4.25 7.26
CA TRP A 174 -16.33 4.57 6.63
C TRP A 174 -17.55 3.79 7.17
N LYS A 175 -17.36 2.86 8.11
CA LYS A 175 -18.44 2.01 8.65
C LYS A 175 -19.09 2.57 9.91
#